data_AF-A0AA39I8R3-F1
#
_entry.id   AF-A0AA39I8R3-F1
#
_cell.length_a   1.000
_cell.length_b   1.000
_cell.length_c   1.000
_cell.angle_alpha   90.00
_cell.angle_beta   90.00
_cell.angle_gamma   90.00
#
_symmetry.space_group_name_H-M   'P 1'
#
loop_
_entity.id
_entity.type
_entity.pdbx_description
1 polymer ?
#
loop_
_entity_poly.entity_id
_entity_poly.type
_entity_poly.pdbx_seq_one_letter_code
_entity_poly.pdbx_strand_id
1 'polypeptide(L)'
;MDRIRTFLLLLLALQVAARIRFIHLGIQYDATFDPGSTVGSVWECSVQAFYAKRIGFRINVVEKGMTCALLKSFNRFRSVSGKNVRDYILNTNFDAECDQNKNPADYLTGPCGSFGNGCALLEKIKDYCVFVGGNCISDQGLVDALNCPSGQERVGARKDKVICCPEGEQFAEEKNGKTFCCPNETILKELVDEQPVCCAPSDNYVLGSATCCPQGKSWKVGAMGIAGCCEYGRQPAFSSDGYSEGCCPPGEVFAEQDDDIEYCCPEGKEYKGFHKEKAICCESGQEAIMDYEGDMICGN
;
A
#
# COMPACT_ATOMS: atom_id res chain seq x y z
N MET A 1 -33.84 -34.99 41.20
CA MET A 1 -33.47 -33.60 40.87
C MET A 1 -32.53 -33.48 39.65
N ASP A 2 -31.81 -34.53 39.23
CA ASP A 2 -30.85 -34.44 38.11
C ASP A 2 -31.43 -34.36 36.69
N ARG A 3 -32.64 -34.85 36.46
CA ARG A 3 -33.27 -34.76 35.12
C ARG A 3 -33.67 -33.34 34.72
N ILE A 4 -33.95 -32.47 35.69
CA ILE A 4 -34.35 -31.07 35.43
C ILE A 4 -33.12 -30.21 35.08
N ARG A 5 -31.96 -30.44 35.71
CA ARG A 5 -30.70 -29.75 35.38
C ARG A 5 -30.20 -30.06 33.98
N THR A 6 -30.33 -31.31 33.54
CA THR A 6 -29.90 -31.73 32.19
C THR A 6 -30.82 -31.15 31.11
N PHE A 7 -32.12 -31.05 31.39
CA PHE A 7 -33.10 -30.44 30.47
C PHE A 7 -32.94 -28.91 30.39
N LEU A 8 -32.63 -28.24 31.52
CA LEU A 8 -32.32 -26.80 31.51
C LEU A 8 -31.02 -26.48 30.75
N LEU A 9 -29.97 -27.31 30.85
CA LEU A 9 -28.74 -27.12 30.07
C LEU A 9 -28.95 -27.32 28.57
N LEU A 10 -29.80 -28.27 28.16
CA LEU A 10 -30.19 -28.42 26.76
C LEU A 10 -31.07 -27.26 26.25
N LEU A 11 -31.96 -26.73 27.09
CA LEU A 11 -32.79 -25.55 26.77
C LEU A 11 -31.97 -24.25 26.73
N LEU A 12 -30.97 -24.09 27.60
CA LEU A 12 -30.02 -22.97 27.55
C LEU A 12 -29.10 -23.05 26.32
N ALA A 13 -28.70 -24.26 25.90
CA ALA A 13 -28.00 -24.44 24.63
C ALA A 13 -28.90 -24.17 23.40
N LEU A 14 -30.22 -24.34 23.53
CA LEU A 14 -31.19 -24.02 22.47
C LEU A 14 -31.56 -22.52 22.38
N GLN A 15 -31.38 -21.75 23.46
CA GLN A 15 -31.81 -20.33 23.50
C GLN A 15 -30.75 -19.32 23.05
N VAL A 16 -29.52 -19.76 22.76
CA VAL A 16 -28.49 -18.92 22.12
C VAL A 16 -28.20 -19.41 20.69
N ALA A 17 -29.22 -19.92 20.00
CA ALA A 17 -29.17 -20.05 18.55
C ALA A 17 -29.20 -18.65 17.95
N ALA A 18 -28.04 -17.99 17.96
CA ALA A 18 -27.82 -16.74 17.25
C ALA A 18 -28.33 -16.93 15.82
N ARG A 19 -29.41 -16.24 15.46
CA ARG A 19 -29.93 -16.23 14.09
C ARG A 19 -28.93 -15.47 13.22
N ILE A 20 -27.92 -16.19 12.72
CA ILE A 20 -26.95 -15.71 11.74
C ILE A 20 -27.69 -15.34 10.45
N ARG A 21 -27.94 -14.06 10.24
CA ARG A 21 -28.49 -13.56 8.98
C ARG A 21 -27.38 -13.37 7.95
N PHE A 22 -27.71 -13.61 6.69
CA PHE A 22 -26.83 -13.41 5.55
C PHE A 22 -27.65 -12.94 4.35
N ILE A 23 -26.99 -12.30 3.39
CA ILE A 23 -27.62 -11.74 2.20
C ILE A 23 -26.95 -12.32 0.98
N HIS A 24 -27.76 -12.82 0.04
CA HIS A 24 -27.29 -13.24 -1.27
C HIS A 24 -26.97 -12.01 -2.13
N LEU A 25 -25.77 -11.99 -2.70
CA LEU A 25 -25.35 -10.95 -3.62
C LEU A 25 -25.82 -11.33 -5.03
N GLY A 26 -26.56 -10.44 -5.70
CA GLY A 26 -26.92 -10.59 -7.12
C GLY A 26 -25.74 -10.47 -8.09
N ILE A 27 -24.52 -10.40 -7.55
CA ILE A 27 -23.22 -10.20 -8.19
C ILE A 27 -22.22 -11.16 -7.52
N GLN A 28 -21.11 -11.45 -8.19
CA GLN A 28 -20.07 -12.32 -7.64
C GLN A 28 -18.85 -11.51 -7.17
N TYR A 29 -18.20 -11.95 -6.11
CA TYR A 29 -16.88 -11.49 -5.71
C TYR A 29 -15.82 -11.87 -6.77
N ASP A 30 -14.98 -10.92 -7.12
CA ASP A 30 -13.65 -11.17 -7.69
C ASP A 30 -12.66 -11.05 -6.52
N ALA A 31 -12.20 -12.20 -6.03
CA ALA A 31 -11.69 -12.35 -4.67
C ALA A 31 -10.93 -13.66 -4.50
N THR A 32 -10.13 -13.72 -3.43
CA THR A 32 -9.53 -14.99 -2.97
C THR A 32 -10.38 -15.60 -1.85
N PHE A 33 -10.45 -16.92 -1.85
CA PHE A 33 -11.22 -17.69 -0.88
C PHE A 33 -10.37 -18.77 -0.23
N ASP A 34 -10.76 -19.18 0.97
CA ASP A 34 -10.31 -20.42 1.57
C ASP A 34 -10.69 -21.63 0.70
N PRO A 35 -9.95 -22.76 0.79
CA PRO A 35 -10.33 -24.00 0.11
C PRO A 35 -11.78 -24.38 0.44
N GLY A 36 -12.52 -24.82 -0.57
CA GLY A 36 -13.93 -25.16 -0.41
C GLY A 36 -14.14 -26.38 0.51
N SER A 37 -15.00 -26.26 1.51
CA SER A 37 -15.49 -27.36 2.36
C SER A 37 -16.87 -27.82 1.89
N THR A 38 -17.21 -29.10 2.06
CA THR A 38 -18.57 -29.57 1.74
C THR A 38 -19.54 -29.13 2.83
N VAL A 39 -20.71 -28.62 2.45
CA VAL A 39 -21.79 -28.22 3.36
C VAL A 39 -23.13 -28.74 2.87
N GLY A 40 -24.03 -29.04 3.81
CA GLY A 40 -25.40 -29.46 3.51
C GLY A 40 -26.34 -28.28 3.20
N SER A 41 -25.98 -27.07 3.61
CA SER A 41 -26.82 -25.88 3.40
C SER A 41 -26.03 -24.57 3.42
N VAL A 42 -26.64 -23.51 2.88
CA VAL A 42 -26.11 -22.14 2.97
C VAL A 42 -25.97 -21.69 4.44
N TRP A 43 -26.90 -22.12 5.29
CA TRP A 43 -26.88 -21.84 6.74
C TRP A 43 -25.64 -22.43 7.43
N GLU A 44 -25.26 -23.66 7.08
CA GLU A 44 -24.05 -24.26 7.65
C GLU A 44 -22.79 -23.47 7.26
N CYS A 45 -22.72 -22.99 6.02
CA CYS A 45 -21.63 -22.13 5.58
C CYS A 45 -21.62 -20.77 6.28
N SER A 46 -22.79 -20.16 6.53
CA SER A 46 -22.86 -18.89 7.26
C SER A 46 -22.40 -19.04 8.72
N VAL A 47 -22.71 -20.18 9.35
CA VAL A 47 -22.19 -20.56 10.67
C VAL A 47 -20.66 -20.68 10.63
N GLN A 48 -20.10 -21.38 9.64
CA GLN A 48 -18.65 -21.48 9.46
C GLN A 48 -18.00 -20.10 9.28
N ALA A 49 -18.56 -19.25 8.42
CA ALA A 49 -18.08 -17.90 8.18
C ALA A 49 -18.08 -17.05 9.46
N PHE A 50 -19.18 -17.10 10.23
CA PHE A 50 -19.34 -16.35 11.48
C PHE A 50 -18.27 -16.73 12.51
N TYR A 51 -18.10 -18.02 12.79
CA TYR A 51 -17.10 -18.48 13.76
C TYR A 51 -15.65 -18.26 13.28
N ALA A 52 -15.41 -18.31 11.97
CA ALA A 52 -14.13 -17.97 11.36
C ALA A 52 -13.87 -16.44 11.30
N LYS A 53 -14.79 -15.62 11.79
CA LYS A 53 -14.74 -14.15 11.74
C LYS A 53 -14.55 -13.63 10.31
N ARG A 54 -15.27 -14.22 9.35
CA ARG A 54 -15.28 -13.85 7.93
C ARG A 54 -16.56 -13.11 7.60
N ILE A 55 -16.46 -12.03 6.85
CA ILE A 55 -17.61 -11.17 6.52
C ILE A 55 -18.43 -11.70 5.33
N GLY A 56 -17.86 -12.58 4.52
CA GLY A 56 -18.51 -13.10 3.31
C GLY A 56 -18.06 -14.53 2.99
N PHE A 57 -18.84 -15.19 2.14
CA PHE A 57 -18.58 -16.57 1.72
C PHE A 57 -19.22 -16.84 0.36
N ARG A 58 -18.72 -17.90 -0.30
CA ARG A 58 -19.17 -18.38 -1.59
C ARG A 58 -19.74 -19.78 -1.46
N ILE A 59 -20.92 -19.98 -2.03
CA ILE A 59 -21.52 -21.29 -2.23
C ILE A 59 -21.35 -21.67 -3.70
N ASN A 60 -20.81 -22.85 -3.94
CA ASN A 60 -20.83 -23.48 -5.26
C ASN A 60 -21.71 -24.73 -5.21
N VAL A 61 -22.79 -24.74 -5.98
CA VAL A 61 -23.73 -25.86 -6.08
C VAL A 61 -23.20 -26.86 -7.11
N VAL A 62 -22.88 -28.06 -6.65
CA VAL A 62 -22.42 -29.18 -7.49
C VAL A 62 -23.50 -30.26 -7.53
N GLU A 63 -23.43 -31.20 -8.47
CA GLU A 63 -24.49 -32.22 -8.65
C GLU A 63 -24.84 -33.01 -7.39
N LYS A 64 -23.85 -33.23 -6.50
CA LYS A 64 -23.99 -34.03 -5.28
C LYS A 64 -23.97 -33.21 -3.98
N GLY A 65 -24.17 -31.89 -4.05
CA GLY A 65 -24.24 -31.07 -2.84
C GLY A 65 -23.76 -29.64 -3.07
N MET A 66 -23.20 -29.03 -2.02
CA MET A 66 -22.70 -27.67 -2.07
C MET A 66 -21.33 -27.59 -1.41
N THR A 67 -20.47 -26.73 -1.94
CA THR A 67 -19.21 -26.37 -1.28
C THR A 67 -19.26 -24.93 -0.79
N CYS A 68 -18.72 -24.70 0.41
CA CYS A 68 -18.57 -23.43 1.08
C CYS A 68 -17.11 -22.98 1.01
N ALA A 69 -16.85 -21.77 0.50
CA ALA A 69 -15.52 -21.17 0.51
C ALA A 69 -15.60 -19.81 1.22
N LEU A 70 -14.77 -19.58 2.23
CA LEU A 70 -14.83 -18.36 3.04
C LEU A 70 -13.98 -17.25 2.40
N LEU A 71 -14.49 -16.02 2.39
CA LEU A 71 -13.82 -14.88 1.76
C LEU A 71 -12.53 -14.52 2.51
N LYS A 72 -11.38 -14.55 1.83
CA LYS A 72 -10.07 -14.15 2.38
C LYS A 72 -9.72 -12.70 2.04
N SER A 73 -9.77 -12.36 0.76
CA SER A 73 -9.54 -11.01 0.26
C SER A 73 -10.56 -10.66 -0.80
N PHE A 74 -10.87 -9.37 -0.94
CA PHE A 74 -11.82 -8.83 -1.90
C PHE A 74 -11.09 -7.84 -2.78
N ASN A 75 -11.26 -7.99 -4.10
CA ASN A 75 -10.73 -7.05 -5.08
C ASN A 75 -11.87 -6.17 -5.61
N ARG A 76 -12.90 -6.80 -6.21
CA ARG A 76 -14.07 -6.12 -6.77
C ARG A 76 -15.29 -7.04 -6.83
N PHE A 77 -16.42 -6.51 -7.27
CA PHE A 77 -17.50 -7.36 -7.78
C PHE A 77 -17.39 -7.55 -9.29
N ARG A 78 -17.93 -8.66 -9.77
CA ARG A 78 -18.09 -8.97 -11.19
C ARG A 78 -19.51 -9.46 -11.46
N SER A 79 -19.93 -9.29 -12.71
CA SER A 79 -21.18 -9.87 -13.21
C SER A 79 -21.20 -11.39 -13.00
N VAL A 80 -22.37 -11.93 -12.69
CA VAL A 80 -22.55 -13.34 -12.36
C VAL A 80 -22.11 -14.21 -13.54
N SER A 81 -21.05 -15.00 -13.34
CA SER A 81 -20.64 -16.05 -14.27
C SER A 81 -21.08 -17.40 -13.73
N GLY A 82 -22.02 -18.05 -14.40
CA GLY A 82 -22.52 -19.39 -14.05
C GLY A 82 -23.65 -19.41 -13.02
N LYS A 83 -24.62 -20.31 -13.22
CA LYS A 83 -25.83 -20.44 -12.40
C LYS A 83 -25.59 -21.08 -11.02
N ASN A 84 -24.42 -21.66 -10.81
CA ASN A 84 -24.12 -22.54 -9.67
C ASN A 84 -23.32 -21.85 -8.57
N VAL A 85 -22.73 -20.69 -8.84
CA VAL A 85 -21.89 -19.96 -7.86
C VAL A 85 -22.67 -18.76 -7.33
N ARG A 86 -22.84 -18.72 -6.01
CA ARG A 86 -23.59 -17.70 -5.29
C ARG A 86 -22.76 -17.15 -4.15
N ASP A 87 -22.68 -15.83 -4.09
CA ASP A 87 -21.91 -15.14 -3.06
C ASP A 87 -22.82 -14.51 -2.03
N TYR A 88 -22.35 -14.50 -0.79
CA TYR A 88 -23.11 -14.05 0.35
C TYR A 88 -22.26 -13.19 1.27
N ILE A 89 -22.88 -12.17 1.85
CA ILE A 89 -22.31 -11.37 2.93
C ILE A 89 -23.06 -11.67 4.23
N LEU A 90 -22.34 -11.81 5.34
CA LEU A 90 -22.97 -11.94 6.65
C LEU A 90 -23.62 -10.60 7.04
N ASN A 91 -24.88 -10.68 7.46
CA ASN A 91 -25.68 -9.57 7.93
C ASN A 91 -26.15 -9.82 9.37
N THR A 92 -25.26 -10.33 10.23
CA THR A 92 -25.62 -10.68 11.60
C THR A 92 -25.73 -9.42 12.46
N ASN A 93 -26.88 -8.77 12.41
CA ASN A 93 -27.41 -8.00 13.54
C ASN A 93 -27.74 -9.03 14.63
N PHE A 94 -26.99 -9.11 15.73
CA PHE A 94 -27.46 -9.85 16.89
C PHE A 94 -27.65 -8.98 18.11
N ASP A 95 -28.85 -9.17 18.65
CA ASP A 95 -29.45 -8.50 19.79
C ASP A 95 -28.71 -8.84 21.10
N ALA A 96 -28.51 -7.79 21.90
CA ALA A 96 -28.46 -7.74 23.37
C ALA A 96 -27.23 -8.18 24.19
N GLU A 97 -26.23 -8.92 23.70
CA GLU A 97 -25.09 -9.34 24.58
C GLU A 97 -23.66 -9.05 24.08
N CYS A 98 -23.51 -8.26 23.02
CA CYS A 98 -22.26 -7.56 22.74
C CYS A 98 -22.55 -6.05 22.85
N ASP A 99 -21.63 -5.29 23.45
CA ASP A 99 -21.72 -3.84 23.67
C ASP A 99 -22.56 -3.12 22.59
N GLN A 100 -23.59 -2.39 23.06
CA GLN A 100 -24.81 -1.95 22.36
C GLN A 100 -24.64 -1.01 21.14
N ASN A 101 -23.51 -1.00 20.43
CA ASN A 101 -23.22 -0.03 19.36
C ASN A 101 -22.89 -0.66 18.00
N LYS A 102 -23.39 -1.85 17.67
CA LYS A 102 -22.90 -2.61 16.50
C LYS A 102 -24.00 -3.13 15.56
N ASN A 103 -24.68 -2.20 14.89
CA ASN A 103 -25.59 -2.48 13.76
C ASN A 103 -24.80 -2.57 12.44
N PRO A 104 -25.02 -3.52 11.51
CA PRO A 104 -24.45 -3.55 10.15
C PRO A 104 -24.58 -2.24 9.37
N ALA A 105 -25.67 -1.49 9.60
CA ALA A 105 -25.77 -0.13 9.09
C ALA A 105 -24.77 0.80 9.80
N ASP A 106 -24.58 0.70 11.11
CA ASP A 106 -23.53 1.41 11.89
C ASP A 106 -22.10 0.87 11.63
N TYR A 107 -21.91 -0.36 11.16
CA TYR A 107 -20.62 -0.88 10.66
C TYR A 107 -20.23 -0.22 9.33
N LEU A 108 -21.21 0.29 8.58
CA LEU A 108 -21.03 0.96 7.29
C LEU A 108 -21.15 2.49 7.41
N THR A 109 -21.73 3.02 8.49
CA THR A 109 -21.89 4.47 8.75
C THR A 109 -21.13 4.99 9.98
N GLY A 110 -20.56 4.12 10.83
CA GLY A 110 -19.85 4.48 12.07
C GLY A 110 -18.41 3.95 12.16
N PRO A 111 -17.62 4.39 13.16
CA PRO A 111 -16.20 4.05 13.28
C PRO A 111 -16.00 2.57 13.67
N CYS A 112 -15.17 1.88 12.89
CA CYS A 112 -14.87 0.45 13.02
C CYS A 112 -14.26 0.09 14.39
N GLY A 113 -15.06 -0.52 15.28
CA GLY A 113 -14.60 -1.02 16.57
C GLY A 113 -14.20 -2.50 16.56
N SER A 114 -12.92 -2.77 16.77
CA SER A 114 -12.29 -4.01 17.27
C SER A 114 -12.55 -5.34 16.54
N PHE A 115 -12.98 -5.31 15.28
CA PHE A 115 -12.77 -6.44 14.37
C PHE A 115 -11.36 -6.35 13.80
N GLY A 116 -10.68 -7.49 13.62
CA GLY A 116 -9.40 -7.54 12.89
C GLY A 116 -9.57 -7.16 11.41
N ASN A 117 -8.81 -7.79 10.51
CA ASN A 117 -8.71 -7.47 9.07
C ASN A 117 -10.05 -7.33 8.27
N GLY A 118 -11.21 -7.62 8.85
CA GLY A 118 -12.52 -7.46 8.23
C GLY A 118 -12.98 -6.00 8.03
N CYS A 119 -12.47 -5.03 8.80
CA CYS A 119 -12.85 -3.62 8.66
C CYS A 119 -12.36 -3.01 7.33
N ALA A 120 -11.08 -3.21 6.98
CA ALA A 120 -10.53 -2.78 5.71
C ALA A 120 -11.25 -3.42 4.51
N LEU A 121 -11.74 -4.65 4.69
CA LEU A 121 -12.48 -5.38 3.66
C LEU A 121 -13.90 -4.81 3.47
N LEU A 122 -14.57 -4.43 4.55
CA LEU A 122 -15.88 -3.80 4.53
C LEU A 122 -15.85 -2.40 3.92
N GLU A 123 -14.82 -1.61 4.24
CA GLU A 123 -14.61 -0.30 3.60
C GLU A 123 -14.51 -0.45 2.08
N LYS A 124 -13.73 -1.42 1.60
CA LYS A 124 -13.63 -1.72 0.17
C LYS A 124 -14.97 -2.15 -0.43
N ILE A 125 -15.81 -2.91 0.28
CA ILE A 125 -17.13 -3.36 -0.23
C ILE A 125 -18.14 -2.21 -0.29
N LYS A 126 -18.11 -1.31 0.71
CA LYS A 126 -18.99 -0.13 0.78
C LYS A 126 -18.87 0.74 -0.47
N ASP A 127 -17.69 0.79 -1.07
CA ASP A 127 -17.42 1.55 -2.29
C ASP A 127 -18.15 1.01 -3.54
N TYR A 128 -18.77 -0.18 -3.50
CA TYR A 128 -19.42 -0.81 -4.66
C TYR A 128 -20.94 -0.94 -4.54
N CYS A 129 -21.53 -0.61 -3.38
CA CYS A 129 -22.96 -0.78 -3.14
C CYS A 129 -23.52 0.33 -2.27
N VAL A 130 -24.74 0.74 -2.56
CA VAL A 130 -25.57 1.47 -1.60
C VAL A 130 -26.32 0.45 -0.76
N PHE A 131 -26.09 0.45 0.56
CA PHE A 131 -26.80 -0.43 1.46
C PHE A 131 -28.13 0.18 1.88
N VAL A 132 -29.25 -0.40 1.42
CA VAL A 132 -30.61 0.02 1.80
C VAL A 132 -31.29 -1.12 2.56
N GLY A 133 -31.61 -0.90 3.84
CA GLY A 133 -32.25 -1.92 4.68
C GLY A 133 -31.39 -3.19 4.87
N GLY A 134 -30.06 -3.05 4.82
CA GLY A 134 -29.11 -4.15 4.87
C GLY A 134 -28.77 -4.77 3.51
N ASN A 135 -29.53 -4.50 2.45
CA ASN A 135 -29.26 -5.05 1.12
C ASN A 135 -28.24 -4.20 0.35
N CYS A 136 -27.22 -4.86 -0.21
CA CYS A 136 -26.26 -4.29 -1.16
C CYS A 136 -27.01 -4.06 -2.48
N ILE A 137 -27.46 -2.84 -2.76
CA ILE A 137 -28.00 -2.48 -4.07
C ILE A 137 -26.82 -1.98 -4.89
N SER A 138 -26.32 -2.86 -5.76
CA SER A 138 -25.41 -2.48 -6.83
C SER A 138 -26.28 -2.19 -8.05
N ASP A 139 -26.45 -0.93 -8.41
CA ASP A 139 -27.08 -0.58 -9.67
C ASP A 139 -26.14 -1.08 -10.80
N GLN A 140 -26.67 -1.82 -11.77
CA GLN A 140 -25.89 -2.30 -12.91
C GLN A 140 -25.22 -1.13 -13.65
N GLY A 141 -25.88 0.03 -13.69
CA GLY A 141 -25.32 1.27 -14.25
C GLY A 141 -24.15 1.82 -13.42
N LEU A 142 -24.12 1.55 -12.11
CA LEU A 142 -22.97 1.82 -11.25
C LEU A 142 -21.83 0.88 -11.68
N VAL A 143 -22.04 -0.43 -11.80
CA VAL A 143 -20.98 -1.40 -12.18
C VAL A 143 -20.27 -1.02 -13.48
N ASP A 144 -20.99 -0.55 -14.50
CA ASP A 144 -20.37 -0.10 -15.75
C ASP A 144 -19.64 1.25 -15.60
N ALA A 145 -20.20 2.18 -14.81
CA ALA A 145 -19.52 3.42 -14.43
C ALA A 145 -18.33 3.20 -13.47
N LEU A 146 -18.22 1.99 -12.90
CA LEU A 146 -17.19 1.63 -11.93
C LEU A 146 -15.93 1.03 -12.57
N ASN A 147 -15.88 0.90 -13.90
CA ASN A 147 -14.72 0.37 -14.61
C ASN A 147 -13.70 1.48 -14.92
N CYS A 148 -12.43 1.18 -14.67
CA CYS A 148 -11.34 2.06 -15.05
C CYS A 148 -11.00 1.92 -16.54
N PRO A 149 -10.47 2.99 -17.17
CA PRO A 149 -9.89 2.92 -18.50
C PRO A 149 -8.83 1.81 -18.63
N SER A 150 -8.58 1.35 -19.85
CA SER A 150 -7.52 0.35 -20.10
C SER A 150 -6.15 0.85 -19.61
N GLY A 151 -5.40 -0.03 -18.94
CA GLY A 151 -4.13 0.30 -18.30
C GLY A 151 -4.25 0.99 -16.94
N GLN A 152 -5.46 1.07 -16.37
CA GLN A 152 -5.71 1.60 -15.03
C GLN A 152 -6.46 0.58 -14.18
N GLU A 153 -6.14 0.59 -12.88
CA GLU A 153 -6.81 -0.17 -11.84
C GLU A 153 -7.60 0.74 -10.91
N ARG A 154 -8.68 0.18 -10.36
CA ARG A 154 -9.46 0.87 -9.35
C ARG A 154 -8.74 0.80 -8.01
N VAL A 155 -8.49 1.97 -7.45
CA VAL A 155 -7.83 2.13 -6.15
C VAL A 155 -8.77 2.60 -5.05
N GLY A 156 -10.00 3.02 -5.40
CA GLY A 156 -11.04 3.37 -4.42
C GLY A 156 -12.31 3.93 -5.08
N ALA A 157 -13.26 4.37 -4.26
CA ALA A 157 -14.35 5.24 -4.72
C ALA A 157 -14.60 6.39 -3.74
N ARG A 158 -15.01 7.55 -4.25
CA ARG A 158 -15.47 8.69 -3.44
C ARG A 158 -16.65 9.37 -4.13
N LYS A 159 -17.68 9.70 -3.35
CA LYS A 159 -18.83 10.53 -3.79
C LYS A 159 -19.34 10.11 -5.17
N ASP A 160 -19.63 8.82 -5.32
CA ASP A 160 -20.20 8.22 -6.54
C ASP A 160 -19.27 8.22 -7.78
N LYS A 161 -17.98 8.53 -7.61
CA LYS A 161 -16.95 8.46 -8.65
C LYS A 161 -15.90 7.39 -8.31
N VAL A 162 -15.53 6.58 -9.31
CA VAL A 162 -14.38 5.67 -9.19
C VAL A 162 -13.08 6.43 -9.30
N ILE A 163 -12.17 6.07 -8.40
CA ILE A 163 -10.80 6.52 -8.44
C ILE A 163 -9.99 5.44 -9.14
N CYS A 164 -9.45 5.81 -10.30
CA CYS A 164 -8.61 4.96 -11.13
C CYS A 164 -7.18 5.50 -11.11
N CYS A 165 -6.22 4.59 -10.98
CA CYS A 165 -4.79 4.88 -11.10
C CYS A 165 -4.15 3.91 -12.10
N PRO A 166 -3.02 4.25 -12.72
CA PRO A 166 -2.22 3.30 -13.49
C PRO A 166 -1.95 2.00 -12.71
N GLU A 167 -1.79 0.88 -13.42
CA GLU A 167 -1.39 -0.40 -12.82
C GLU A 167 -0.10 -0.23 -11.97
N GLY A 168 -0.13 -0.72 -10.73
CA GLY A 168 1.00 -0.60 -9.79
C GLY A 168 1.05 0.73 -9.02
N GLU A 169 0.06 1.60 -9.19
CA GLU A 169 -0.08 2.85 -8.43
C GLU A 169 -1.27 2.81 -7.46
N GLN A 170 -1.21 3.66 -6.44
CA GLN A 170 -2.24 3.88 -5.42
C GLN A 170 -2.75 5.33 -5.44
N PHE A 171 -3.98 5.52 -4.98
CA PHE A 171 -4.53 6.86 -4.80
C PHE A 171 -3.72 7.65 -3.78
N ALA A 172 -3.31 8.86 -4.15
CA ALA A 172 -2.65 9.78 -3.23
C ALA A 172 -3.55 10.93 -2.80
N GLU A 173 -4.03 11.73 -3.76
CA GLU A 173 -4.85 12.91 -3.48
C GLU A 173 -5.77 13.23 -4.66
N GLU A 174 -6.87 13.94 -4.39
CA GLU A 174 -7.67 14.61 -5.42
C GLU A 174 -7.61 16.12 -5.21
N LYS A 175 -7.17 16.86 -6.23
CA LYS A 175 -7.09 18.32 -6.19
C LYS A 175 -7.68 18.89 -7.47
N ASN A 176 -8.59 19.85 -7.34
CA ASN A 176 -9.30 20.47 -8.47
C ASN A 176 -10.03 19.45 -9.39
N GLY A 177 -10.56 18.36 -8.83
CA GLY A 177 -11.26 17.32 -9.58
C GLY A 177 -10.36 16.35 -10.35
N LYS A 178 -9.02 16.54 -10.30
CA LYS A 178 -8.01 15.65 -10.85
C LYS A 178 -7.50 14.71 -9.76
N THR A 179 -7.46 13.43 -10.09
CA THR A 179 -6.91 12.38 -9.22
C THR A 179 -5.41 12.29 -9.46
N PHE A 180 -4.64 12.27 -8.37
CA PHE A 180 -3.20 12.05 -8.37
C PHE A 180 -2.91 10.70 -7.72
N CYS A 181 -2.04 9.96 -8.40
CA CYS A 181 -1.65 8.61 -8.05
C CYS A 181 -0.15 8.59 -7.78
N CYS A 182 0.27 7.67 -6.92
CA CYS A 182 1.67 7.44 -6.62
C CYS A 182 1.98 5.95 -6.78
N PRO A 183 3.20 5.56 -7.15
CA PRO A 183 3.63 4.17 -7.11
C PRO A 183 3.31 3.52 -5.75
N ASN A 184 3.02 2.22 -5.78
CA ASN A 184 2.84 1.46 -4.55
C ASN A 184 4.02 1.67 -3.59
N GLU A 185 3.73 1.71 -2.30
CA GLU A 185 4.71 1.93 -1.22
C GLU A 185 5.33 3.34 -1.18
N THR A 186 4.90 4.28 -2.03
CA THR A 186 5.33 5.68 -1.96
C THR A 186 4.21 6.60 -1.48
N ILE A 187 4.58 7.78 -0.98
CA ILE A 187 3.67 8.81 -0.48
C ILE A 187 3.85 10.11 -1.26
N LEU A 188 2.74 10.76 -1.59
CA LEU A 188 2.76 12.08 -2.21
C LEU A 188 3.32 13.11 -1.24
N LYS A 189 4.33 13.85 -1.69
CA LYS A 189 4.94 14.95 -0.95
C LYS A 189 4.46 16.30 -1.45
N GLU A 190 4.41 16.49 -2.77
CA GLU A 190 3.90 17.72 -3.38
C GLU A 190 3.44 17.49 -4.83
N LEU A 191 2.88 18.56 -5.41
CA LEU A 191 2.55 18.64 -6.84
C LEU A 191 3.42 19.74 -7.47
N VAL A 192 4.26 19.37 -8.44
CA VAL A 192 5.09 20.31 -9.22
C VAL A 192 4.57 20.30 -10.65
N ASP A 193 4.11 21.44 -11.14
CA ASP A 193 3.53 21.56 -12.49
C ASP A 193 2.44 20.50 -12.78
N GLU A 194 1.59 20.24 -11.77
CA GLU A 194 0.57 19.18 -11.78
C GLU A 194 1.10 17.74 -11.92
N GLN A 195 2.37 17.51 -11.64
CA GLN A 195 2.95 16.17 -11.52
C GLN A 195 3.16 15.81 -10.04
N PRO A 196 2.76 14.60 -9.62
CA PRO A 196 2.94 14.16 -8.26
C PRO A 196 4.40 13.81 -7.98
N VAL A 197 4.97 14.42 -6.94
CA VAL A 197 6.26 14.02 -6.37
C VAL A 197 5.99 12.97 -5.30
N CYS A 198 6.26 11.71 -5.63
CA CYS A 198 6.02 10.57 -4.75
C CYS A 198 7.35 10.03 -4.22
N CYS A 199 7.50 9.97 -2.90
CA CYS A 199 8.73 9.50 -2.26
C CYS A 199 8.49 8.25 -1.42
N ALA A 200 9.53 7.45 -1.19
CA ALA A 200 9.42 6.40 -0.19
C ALA A 200 9.18 7.01 1.21
N PRO A 201 8.51 6.31 2.13
CA PRO A 201 8.26 6.81 3.48
C PRO A 201 9.53 7.18 4.26
N SER A 202 10.64 6.48 3.99
CA SER A 202 11.95 6.70 4.59
C SER A 202 12.77 7.80 3.92
N ASP A 203 12.35 8.31 2.77
CA ASP A 203 13.09 9.32 2.03
C ASP A 203 12.93 10.70 2.67
N ASN A 204 14.01 11.47 2.62
CA ASN A 204 14.01 12.86 2.99
C ASN A 204 13.49 13.71 1.84
N TYR A 205 12.62 14.67 2.15
CA TYR A 205 12.00 15.53 1.16
C TYR A 205 12.02 16.99 1.61
N VAL A 206 12.43 17.90 0.72
CA VAL A 206 12.39 19.36 0.94
C VAL A 206 11.37 19.98 0.01
N LEU A 207 10.42 20.74 0.58
CA LEU A 207 9.37 21.41 -0.19
C LEU A 207 9.96 22.30 -1.31
N GLY A 208 9.44 22.15 -2.52
CA GLY A 208 9.90 22.86 -3.72
C GLY A 208 11.19 22.31 -4.36
N SER A 209 11.76 21.22 -3.84
CA SER A 209 12.92 20.56 -4.48
C SER A 209 12.54 19.67 -5.66
N ALA A 210 11.25 19.30 -5.77
CA ALA A 210 10.75 18.29 -6.69
C ALA A 210 11.45 16.92 -6.61
N THR A 211 12.32 16.69 -5.60
CA THR A 211 13.24 15.54 -5.56
C THR A 211 13.21 14.86 -4.20
N CYS A 212 13.09 13.53 -4.22
CA CYS A 212 13.20 12.68 -3.03
C CYS A 212 14.66 12.29 -2.81
N CYS A 213 15.20 12.53 -1.62
CA CYS A 213 16.52 12.05 -1.25
C CYS A 213 16.43 10.74 -0.47
N PRO A 214 17.21 9.71 -0.85
CA PRO A 214 17.24 8.45 -0.10
C PRO A 214 17.54 8.65 1.38
N GLN A 215 17.14 7.68 2.20
CA GLN A 215 17.45 7.68 3.63
C GLN A 215 18.95 7.94 3.89
N GLY A 216 19.25 8.87 4.80
CA GLY A 216 20.62 9.29 5.12
C GLY A 216 21.18 10.43 4.27
N LYS A 217 20.57 10.71 3.10
CA LYS A 217 20.90 11.87 2.26
C LYS A 217 19.86 12.97 2.43
N SER A 218 20.25 14.20 2.14
CA SER A 218 19.38 15.38 2.22
C SER A 218 19.59 16.26 1.01
N TRP A 219 18.53 16.96 0.59
CA TRP A 219 18.61 17.92 -0.50
C TRP A 219 19.54 19.08 -0.11
N LYS A 220 20.50 19.36 -0.98
CA LYS A 220 21.51 20.40 -0.80
C LYS A 220 21.66 21.16 -2.10
N VAL A 221 21.93 22.46 -1.97
CA VAL A 221 22.35 23.30 -3.08
C VAL A 221 23.84 23.57 -2.86
N GLY A 222 24.67 23.08 -3.78
CA GLY A 222 26.12 23.30 -3.79
C GLY A 222 26.49 24.67 -4.33
N ALA A 223 27.78 24.85 -4.59
CA ALA A 223 28.28 26.03 -5.27
C ALA A 223 27.63 26.16 -6.67
N MET A 224 27.51 27.38 -7.19
CA MET A 224 26.95 27.64 -8.53
C MET A 224 25.46 27.26 -8.72
N GLY A 225 24.72 26.97 -7.64
CA GLY A 225 23.26 26.74 -7.69
C GLY A 225 22.84 25.33 -8.08
N ILE A 226 23.80 24.40 -8.18
CA ILE A 226 23.54 22.98 -8.46
C ILE A 226 22.90 22.37 -7.23
N ALA A 227 21.89 21.52 -7.42
CA ALA A 227 21.19 20.91 -6.31
C ALA A 227 21.11 19.39 -6.47
N GLY A 228 21.24 18.69 -5.35
CA GLY A 228 21.31 17.23 -5.33
C GLY A 228 21.23 16.67 -3.92
N CYS A 229 21.19 15.34 -3.84
CA CYS A 229 21.05 14.62 -2.57
C CYS A 229 22.42 14.20 -2.03
N CYS A 230 22.85 14.82 -0.93
CA CYS A 230 24.13 14.51 -0.28
C CYS A 230 23.97 14.14 1.18
N GLU A 231 24.91 13.34 1.66
CA GLU A 231 25.03 12.99 3.08
C GLU A 231 25.32 14.23 3.93
N TYR A 232 25.12 14.09 5.24
CA TYR A 232 25.41 15.16 6.18
C TYR A 232 26.88 15.60 6.09
N GLY A 233 27.11 16.91 6.00
CA GLY A 233 28.45 17.49 5.88
C GLY A 233 29.02 17.50 4.47
N ARG A 234 28.32 16.96 3.46
CA ARG A 234 28.69 17.04 2.04
C ARG A 234 27.70 17.89 1.25
N GLN A 235 28.11 18.36 0.07
CA GLN A 235 27.31 19.15 -0.87
C GLN A 235 27.60 18.73 -2.32
N PRO A 236 26.68 18.98 -3.27
CA PRO A 236 26.93 18.74 -4.67
C PRO A 236 28.16 19.52 -5.15
N ALA A 237 29.05 18.83 -5.87
CA ALA A 237 30.26 19.38 -6.45
C ALA A 237 30.48 18.77 -7.85
N PHE A 238 31.03 19.56 -8.76
CA PHE A 238 31.48 19.08 -10.06
C PHE A 238 32.97 18.74 -10.03
N SER A 239 33.37 17.89 -10.96
CA SER A 239 34.75 17.73 -11.35
C SER A 239 35.32 19.01 -11.96
N SER A 240 36.66 19.11 -11.92
CA SER A 240 37.39 20.26 -12.47
C SER A 240 37.15 20.46 -13.97
N ASP A 241 36.75 19.41 -14.69
CA ASP A 241 36.34 19.45 -16.09
C ASP A 241 34.85 19.80 -16.30
N GLY A 242 34.05 19.82 -15.22
CA GLY A 242 32.63 20.16 -15.21
C GLY A 242 31.69 19.06 -15.72
N TYR A 243 32.18 17.86 -16.02
CA TYR A 243 31.36 16.80 -16.63
C TYR A 243 30.79 15.79 -15.65
N SER A 244 31.42 15.62 -14.48
CA SER A 244 31.03 14.61 -13.50
C SER A 244 30.61 15.26 -12.19
N GLU A 245 29.56 14.74 -11.56
CA GLU A 245 29.00 15.26 -10.31
C GLU A 245 29.09 14.23 -9.19
N GLY A 246 29.26 14.71 -7.97
CA GLY A 246 29.18 13.90 -6.76
C GLY A 246 29.02 14.78 -5.54
N CYS A 247 29.00 14.17 -4.36
CA CYS A 247 28.94 14.91 -3.10
C CYS A 247 30.35 15.08 -2.50
N CYS A 248 30.76 16.31 -2.22
CA CYS A 248 32.04 16.60 -1.57
C CYS A 248 31.89 17.46 -0.32
N PRO A 249 32.87 17.42 0.60
CA PRO A 249 32.98 18.42 1.65
C PRO A 249 32.95 19.85 1.08
N PRO A 250 32.43 20.83 1.84
CA PRO A 250 32.44 22.23 1.41
C PRO A 250 33.85 22.72 1.05
N GLY A 251 34.00 23.28 -0.15
CA GLY A 251 35.28 23.79 -0.66
C GLY A 251 36.13 22.77 -1.44
N GLU A 252 35.65 21.55 -1.61
CA GLU A 252 36.29 20.53 -2.45
C GLU A 252 35.53 20.32 -3.77
N VAL A 253 36.24 19.84 -4.79
CA VAL A 253 35.73 19.46 -6.10
C VAL A 253 35.62 17.94 -6.19
N PHE A 254 34.65 17.46 -6.96
CA PHE A 254 34.53 16.03 -7.23
C PHE A 254 35.70 15.56 -8.08
N ALA A 255 36.29 14.41 -7.77
CA ALA A 255 37.44 13.91 -8.50
C ALA A 255 37.06 12.70 -9.35
N GLU A 256 36.64 11.64 -8.68
CA GLU A 256 36.30 10.36 -9.27
C GLU A 256 35.36 9.61 -8.32
N GLN A 257 34.61 8.67 -8.86
CA GLN A 257 33.84 7.71 -8.09
C GLN A 257 34.36 6.31 -8.40
N ASP A 258 34.68 5.56 -7.35
CA ASP A 258 34.95 4.12 -7.43
C ASP A 258 33.94 3.39 -6.54
N ASP A 259 33.14 2.50 -7.14
CA ASP A 259 31.95 1.91 -6.53
C ASP A 259 31.03 2.97 -5.87
N ASP A 260 30.85 2.90 -4.55
CA ASP A 260 30.02 3.81 -3.74
C ASP A 260 30.86 4.89 -3.02
N ILE A 261 32.16 5.01 -3.34
CA ILE A 261 33.07 5.96 -2.72
C ILE A 261 33.32 7.12 -3.67
N GLU A 262 32.87 8.30 -3.27
CA GLU A 262 33.14 9.56 -3.96
C GLU A 262 34.43 10.19 -3.44
N TYR A 263 35.42 10.30 -4.31
CA TYR A 263 36.67 10.98 -4.04
C TYR A 263 36.55 12.47 -4.36
N CYS A 264 37.15 13.27 -3.48
CA CYS A 264 37.12 14.72 -3.57
C CYS A 264 38.54 15.25 -3.43
N CYS A 265 38.81 16.34 -4.15
CA CYS A 265 40.08 17.04 -4.07
C CYS A 265 39.86 18.50 -3.66
N PRO A 266 40.81 19.11 -2.92
CA PRO A 266 40.81 20.55 -2.75
C PRO A 266 40.77 21.28 -4.11
N GLU A 267 40.11 22.43 -4.14
CA GLU A 267 40.03 23.26 -5.34
C GLU A 267 41.44 23.54 -5.91
N GLY A 268 41.59 23.41 -7.24
CA GLY A 268 42.85 23.60 -7.94
C GLY A 268 43.77 22.38 -7.99
N LYS A 269 43.43 21.27 -7.32
CA LYS A 269 44.21 20.02 -7.37
C LYS A 269 43.62 19.00 -8.32
N GLU A 270 44.50 18.21 -8.92
CA GLU A 270 44.18 17.10 -9.80
C GLU A 270 44.24 15.78 -9.02
N TYR A 271 43.24 14.93 -9.24
CA TYR A 271 43.25 13.57 -8.72
C TYR A 271 44.29 12.72 -9.44
N LYS A 272 45.10 11.99 -8.68
CA LYS A 272 46.19 11.14 -9.18
C LYS A 272 46.08 9.68 -8.74
N GLY A 273 44.97 9.31 -8.13
CA GLY A 273 44.69 7.96 -7.65
C GLY A 273 44.33 7.94 -6.17
N PHE A 274 44.40 6.74 -5.59
CA PHE A 274 43.92 6.46 -4.24
C PHE A 274 44.91 5.59 -3.48
N HIS A 275 45.10 5.88 -2.19
CA HIS A 275 45.98 5.10 -1.32
C HIS A 275 45.49 5.15 0.13
N LYS A 276 45.43 3.98 0.79
CA LYS A 276 45.01 3.83 2.20
C LYS A 276 43.71 4.62 2.50
N GLU A 277 42.67 4.39 1.70
CA GLU A 277 41.36 5.02 1.92
C GLU A 277 41.32 6.55 1.69
N LYS A 278 42.32 7.10 1.00
CA LYS A 278 42.39 8.54 0.71
C LYS A 278 42.69 8.82 -0.76
N ALA A 279 41.98 9.79 -1.32
CA ALA A 279 42.29 10.37 -2.61
C ALA A 279 43.65 11.09 -2.55
N ILE A 280 44.45 10.90 -3.59
CA ILE A 280 45.72 11.61 -3.77
C ILE A 280 45.47 12.76 -4.72
N CYS A 281 45.60 13.97 -4.21
CA CYS A 281 45.33 15.20 -4.95
C CYS A 281 46.60 16.04 -5.03
N CYS A 282 47.08 16.29 -6.24
CA CYS A 282 48.33 16.98 -6.50
C CYS A 282 48.14 18.27 -7.30
N GLU A 283 49.09 19.19 -7.22
CA GLU A 283 49.08 20.38 -8.08
C GLU A 283 49.24 19.97 -9.55
N SER A 284 48.80 20.83 -10.47
CA SER A 284 48.96 20.56 -11.89
C SER A 284 50.44 20.37 -12.26
N GLY A 285 50.72 19.31 -13.01
CA GLY A 285 52.08 18.91 -13.41
C GLY A 285 52.84 18.06 -12.39
N GLN A 286 52.26 17.77 -11.22
CA GLN A 286 52.82 16.82 -10.26
C GLN A 286 52.27 15.40 -10.48
N GLU A 287 53.06 14.39 -10.12
CA GLU A 287 52.66 12.99 -10.11
C GLU A 287 52.61 12.43 -8.68
N ALA A 288 51.74 11.44 -8.48
CA ALA A 288 51.67 10.71 -7.23
C ALA A 288 52.79 9.66 -7.19
N ILE A 289 53.73 9.81 -6.26
CA ILE A 289 54.86 8.90 -6.07
C ILE A 289 54.82 8.28 -4.67
N MET A 290 55.33 7.05 -4.54
CA MET A 290 55.46 6.38 -3.24
C MET A 290 56.77 6.78 -2.56
N ASP A 291 56.69 7.24 -1.32
CA ASP A 291 57.87 7.58 -0.52
C ASP A 291 58.51 6.34 0.12
N TYR A 292 59.60 6.54 0.86
CA TYR A 292 60.33 5.46 1.53
C TYR A 292 59.58 4.83 2.70
N GLU A 293 58.55 5.50 3.21
CA GLU A 293 57.66 5.00 4.27
C GLU A 293 56.44 4.25 3.70
N GLY A 294 56.31 4.24 2.36
CA GLY A 294 55.23 3.57 1.64
C GLY A 294 53.94 4.40 1.62
N ASP A 295 54.03 5.72 1.83
CA ASP A 295 52.93 6.67 1.64
C ASP A 295 53.01 7.32 0.25
N MET A 296 51.86 7.72 -0.28
CA MET A 296 51.79 8.41 -1.57
C MET A 296 51.86 9.93 -1.35
N ILE A 297 52.81 10.58 -2.04
CA ILE A 297 53.05 12.02 -2.00
C ILE A 297 53.05 12.61 -3.41
N CYS A 298 52.88 13.93 -3.52
CA CYS A 298 52.99 14.63 -4.79
C CYS A 298 54.45 15.03 -5.07
N GLY A 299 55.01 14.49 -6.16
CA GLY A 299 56.36 14.77 -6.63
C GLY A 299 56.37 15.45 -7.99
N ASN A 300 57.50 16.06 -8.33
CA ASN A 300 57.79 16.59 -9.67
C ASN A 300 58.65 15.60 -10.45
#